data_AF-A0A067CYW1-F1
#
_entry.id   AF-A0A067CYW1-F1
#
_cell.length_a   1.000
_cell.length_b   1.000
_cell.length_c   1.000
_cell.angle_alpha   90.00
_cell.angle_beta   90.00
_cell.angle_gamma   90.00
#
_symmetry.space_group_name_H-M   'P 1'
#
loop_
_entity.id
_entity.type
_entity.pdbx_description
1 polymer ?
#
loop_
_entity_poly.entity_id
_entity_poly.type
_entity_poly.pdbx_seq_one_letter_code
_entity_poly.pdbx_strand_id
1 'polypeptide(L)'
;LLTGTILAHEMMHGWMRLQGFRTLSPDVEEGICQVIAHWWLISQIKSSKKVTSTSSSSAAGTSKKGTGPKFDKKLGEFFKHQIETDASPVYGDGFRAGQHAVQKYGLGRTLDHIRMTGRFPY
;
A
#
# COMPACT_ATOMS: atom_id res chain seq x y z
N LEU A 1 1.33 6.35 10.37
CA LEU A 1 0.70 5.74 9.17
C LEU A 1 1.20 6.40 7.89
N LEU A 2 0.99 7.72 7.70
CA LEU A 2 1.46 8.45 6.49
C LEU A 2 2.91 8.16 6.10
N THR A 3 3.86 8.35 7.04
CA THR A 3 5.28 8.08 6.78
C THR A 3 5.53 6.66 6.31
N GLY A 4 4.86 5.66 6.89
CA GLY A 4 5.05 4.27 6.48
C GLY A 4 4.43 3.96 5.12
N THR A 5 3.32 4.60 4.77
CA THR A 5 2.73 4.53 3.42
C THR A 5 3.70 5.10 2.38
N ILE A 6 4.29 6.28 2.66
CA ILE A 6 5.31 6.89 1.79
C ILE A 6 6.53 5.97 1.69
N LEU A 7 7.06 5.47 2.81
CA LEU A 7 8.21 4.56 2.77
C LEU A 7 7.93 3.29 1.97
N ALA A 8 6.74 2.70 2.10
CA ALA A 8 6.36 1.51 1.32
C ALA A 8 6.32 1.80 -0.19
N HIS A 9 5.86 2.99 -0.58
CA HIS A 9 5.88 3.47 -1.96
C HIS A 9 7.33 3.61 -2.47
N GLU A 10 8.18 4.35 -1.76
CA GLU A 10 9.57 4.58 -2.16
C GLU A 10 10.42 3.30 -2.16
N MET A 11 10.17 2.39 -1.22
CA MET A 11 10.82 1.08 -1.18
C MET A 11 10.50 0.25 -2.43
N MET A 12 9.32 0.42 -3.02
CA MET A 12 8.96 -0.27 -4.25
C MET A 12 9.75 0.25 -5.45
N HIS A 13 9.93 1.58 -5.58
CA HIS A 13 10.85 2.17 -6.56
C HIS A 13 12.27 1.61 -6.41
N GLY A 14 12.80 1.65 -5.17
CA GLY A 14 14.13 1.14 -4.86
C GLY A 14 14.28 -0.35 -5.20
N TRP A 15 13.28 -1.16 -4.85
CA TRP A 15 13.28 -2.59 -5.14
C TRP A 15 13.26 -2.87 -6.65
N MET A 16 12.39 -2.22 -7.42
CA MET A 16 12.35 -2.38 -8.89
C MET A 16 13.69 -2.01 -9.53
N ARG A 17 14.33 -0.94 -9.06
CA ARG A 17 15.64 -0.52 -9.56
C ARG A 17 16.73 -1.57 -9.29
N LEU A 18 16.73 -2.17 -8.11
CA LEU A 18 17.65 -3.26 -7.73
C LEU A 18 17.38 -4.54 -8.54
N GLN A 19 16.12 -4.82 -8.89
CA GLN A 19 15.75 -5.96 -9.74
C GLN A 19 16.01 -5.74 -11.24
N GLY A 20 16.53 -4.57 -11.63
CA GLY A 20 16.89 -4.28 -13.01
C GLY A 20 15.66 -4.10 -13.91
N PHE A 21 14.58 -3.53 -13.38
CA PHE A 21 13.49 -3.07 -14.23
C PHE A 21 14.02 -1.98 -15.17
N ARG A 22 13.58 -2.02 -16.43
CA ARG A 22 13.84 -0.95 -17.39
C ARG A 22 13.11 0.33 -16.97
N THR A 23 13.45 1.46 -17.57
CA THR A 23 12.67 2.69 -17.40
C THR A 23 11.21 2.43 -17.81
N LEU A 24 10.31 2.56 -16.84
CA LEU A 24 8.88 2.37 -17.03
C LEU A 24 8.23 3.71 -17.37
N SER A 25 7.01 3.67 -17.91
CA SER A 25 6.19 4.88 -17.98
C SER A 25 5.72 5.26 -16.57
N PRO A 26 5.56 6.57 -16.27
CA PRO A 26 5.21 7.02 -14.92
C PRO A 26 3.95 6.37 -14.36
N ASP A 27 2.91 6.17 -15.19
CA ASP A 27 1.66 5.52 -14.78
C ASP A 27 1.85 4.07 -14.29
N VAL A 28 2.78 3.33 -14.90
CA VAL A 28 3.07 1.94 -14.51
C VAL A 28 3.93 1.90 -13.26
N GLU A 29 4.97 2.74 -13.21
CA GLU A 29 5.89 2.81 -12.07
C GLU A 29 5.16 3.29 -10.81
N GLU A 30 4.53 4.47 -10.88
CA GLU A 30 3.78 5.06 -9.76
C GLU A 30 2.59 4.20 -9.38
N GLY A 31 1.93 3.58 -10.36
CA GLY A 31 0.80 2.70 -10.13
C GLY A 31 1.14 1.49 -9.25
N ILE A 32 2.22 0.77 -9.57
CA ILE A 32 2.60 -0.40 -8.76
C ILE A 32 3.17 0.02 -7.39
N CYS A 33 3.85 1.17 -7.30
CA CYS A 33 4.29 1.74 -6.03
C CYS A 33 3.11 2.10 -5.12
N GLN A 34 2.04 2.70 -5.68
CA GLN A 34 0.78 2.96 -4.95
C GLN A 34 0.09 1.66 -4.48
N VAL A 35 0.12 0.59 -5.28
CA VAL A 35 -0.44 -0.71 -4.87
C VAL A 35 0.27 -1.26 -3.63
N ILE A 36 1.61 -1.21 -3.60
CA ILE A 36 2.39 -1.67 -2.43
C ILE A 36 2.12 -0.79 -1.20
N ALA A 37 2.06 0.53 -1.38
CA ALA A 37 1.71 1.47 -0.32
C ALA A 37 0.32 1.18 0.27
N HIS A 38 -0.66 0.92 -0.59
CA HIS A 38 -2.04 0.56 -0.22
C HIS A 38 -2.10 -0.77 0.54
N TRP A 39 -1.40 -1.81 0.07
CA TRP A 39 -1.34 -3.11 0.75
C TRP A 39 -0.69 -3.02 2.13
N TRP A 40 0.43 -2.30 2.24
CA TRP A 40 1.06 -2.03 3.52
C TRP A 40 0.09 -1.32 4.47
N LEU A 41 -0.61 -0.28 4.00
CA LEU A 41 -1.57 0.46 4.81
C LEU A 41 -2.73 -0.41 5.29
N ILE A 42 -3.30 -1.26 4.42
CA ILE A 42 -4.35 -2.23 4.79
C ILE A 42 -3.85 -3.20 5.87
N SER A 43 -2.59 -3.65 5.79
CA SER A 43 -2.01 -4.53 6.80
C SER A 43 -1.95 -3.86 8.18
N GLN A 44 -1.61 -2.57 8.25
CA GLN A 44 -1.57 -1.82 9.50
C GLN A 44 -2.98 -1.66 10.09
N ILE A 45 -3.98 -1.32 9.26
CA ILE A 45 -5.38 -1.19 9.69
C ILE A 45 -5.91 -2.53 10.22
N LYS A 46 -5.57 -3.66 9.59
CA LYS A 46 -5.96 -5.01 10.04
C LYS A 46 -5.29 -5.39 11.35
N SER A 47 -3.99 -5.10 11.51
CA SER A 47 -3.25 -5.35 12.74
C SER A 47 -3.84 -4.59 13.93
N SER A 48 -4.27 -3.34 13.74
CA SER A 48 -4.99 -2.58 14.77
C SER A 48 -6.33 -3.21 15.18
N LYS A 49 -7.01 -3.96 14.30
CA LYS A 49 -8.26 -4.68 14.65
C LYS A 49 -8.00 -5.89 15.55
N LYS A 50 -6.88 -6.60 15.37
CA LYS A 50 -6.54 -7.78 16.20
C LYS A 50 -6.30 -7.40 17.67
N VAL A 51 -5.72 -6.23 17.93
CA VAL A 51 -5.51 -5.73 19.30
C VAL A 51 -6.85 -5.47 20.03
N THR A 52 -7.90 -5.12 19.31
CA THR A 52 -9.24 -4.90 19.89
C THR A 52 -10.03 -6.18 20.16
N SER A 53 -9.60 -7.34 19.64
CA SER A 53 -10.29 -8.63 19.80
C SER A 53 -9.64 -9.59 20.79
N THR A 54 -8.53 -9.22 21.45
CA THR A 54 -7.81 -10.07 22.43
C THR A 54 -7.56 -9.41 23.79
N SER A 55 -8.31 -8.38 24.17
CA SER A 55 -8.28 -7.87 25.54
C SER A 55 -9.10 -8.73 26.49
N SER A 56 -8.58 -9.93 26.76
CA SER A 56 -8.87 -10.73 27.96
C SER A 56 -7.58 -11.41 28.44
N SER A 57 -6.61 -10.63 28.92
CA SER A 57 -5.78 -10.92 30.10
C SER A 57 -4.64 -9.89 30.25
N SER A 58 -4.44 -9.46 31.50
CA SER A 58 -3.59 -8.40 32.05
C SER A 58 -2.06 -8.61 31.96
N ALA A 59 -1.28 -7.55 31.72
CA ALA A 59 -0.34 -6.95 32.70
C ALA A 59 0.49 -5.77 32.12
N ALA A 60 0.54 -4.69 32.93
CA ALA A 60 1.50 -3.58 33.05
C ALA A 60 2.37 -3.10 31.87
N GLY A 61 2.13 -1.84 31.47
CA GLY A 61 3.06 -1.01 30.71
C GLY A 61 2.45 0.37 30.45
N THR A 62 2.87 1.37 31.20
CA THR A 62 2.38 2.75 31.16
C THR A 62 2.49 3.37 29.76
N SER A 63 1.37 3.84 29.19
CA SER A 63 1.36 4.91 28.19
C SER A 63 -0.01 5.60 28.14
N LYS A 64 -0.03 6.86 28.57
CA LYS A 64 -1.15 7.80 28.41
C LYS A 64 -1.51 7.99 26.93
N LYS A 65 -2.67 7.50 26.45
CA LYS A 65 -3.51 8.17 25.42
C LYS A 65 -4.82 7.40 25.17
N GLY A 66 -5.91 7.82 25.80
CA GLY A 66 -7.24 7.20 25.70
C GLY A 66 -7.98 7.34 24.36
N THR A 67 -7.30 7.71 23.27
CA THR A 67 -7.90 7.90 21.93
C THR A 67 -7.09 7.30 20.77
N GLY A 68 -5.88 6.77 21.04
CA GLY A 68 -4.91 6.34 20.01
C GLY A 68 -5.42 5.33 18.98
N PRO A 69 -5.96 4.15 19.38
CA PRO A 69 -6.29 3.09 18.43
C PRO A 69 -7.45 3.43 17.47
N LYS A 70 -8.44 4.19 17.94
CA LYS A 70 -9.59 4.62 17.11
C LYS A 70 -9.19 5.75 16.16
N PHE A 71 -8.35 6.67 16.62
CA PHE A 71 -7.81 7.76 15.80
C PHE A 71 -6.93 7.20 14.68
N ASP A 72 -5.99 6.29 15.02
CA ASP A 72 -5.10 5.68 14.04
C ASP A 72 -5.88 4.87 12.98
N LYS A 73 -6.94 4.17 13.39
CA LYS A 73 -7.83 3.48 12.45
C LYS A 73 -8.50 4.44 11.47
N LYS A 74 -9.13 5.51 11.97
CA LYS A 74 -9.77 6.53 11.11
C LYS A 74 -8.75 7.19 10.18
N LEU A 75 -7.56 7.47 10.69
CA LEU A 75 -6.46 8.04 9.91
C LEU A 75 -6.00 7.08 8.81
N GLY A 76 -5.91 5.78 9.09
CA GLY A 76 -5.61 4.77 8.09
C GLY A 76 -6.70 4.65 7.02
N GLU A 77 -7.97 4.65 7.42
CA GLU A 77 -9.11 4.66 6.50
C GLU A 77 -9.11 5.91 5.61
N PHE A 78 -8.76 7.08 6.17
CA PHE A 78 -8.60 8.32 5.41
C PHE A 78 -7.51 8.20 4.34
N PHE A 79 -6.30 7.74 4.68
CA PHE A 79 -5.23 7.58 3.69
C PHE A 79 -5.53 6.50 2.65
N LYS A 80 -6.21 5.42 3.04
CA LYS A 80 -6.67 4.39 2.10
C LYS A 80 -7.62 5.01 1.07
N HIS A 81 -8.58 5.80 1.54
CA HIS A 81 -9.53 6.48 0.67
C HIS A 81 -8.83 7.44 -0.29
N GLN A 82 -7.86 8.23 0.20
CA GLN A 82 -7.07 9.16 -0.63
C GLN A 82 -6.38 8.44 -1.80
N ILE A 83 -5.76 7.27 -1.58
CA ILE A 83 -5.14 6.49 -2.66
C ILE A 83 -6.20 5.94 -3.62
N GLU A 84 -7.31 5.41 -3.11
CA GLU A 84 -8.35 4.77 -3.93
C GLU A 84 -9.12 5.76 -4.81
N THR A 85 -9.28 7.00 -4.36
CA THR A 85 -10.04 8.04 -5.06
C THR A 85 -9.15 9.12 -5.68
N ASP A 86 -7.84 8.90 -5.75
CA ASP A 86 -6.94 9.82 -6.41
C ASP A 86 -7.37 10.00 -7.88
N ALA A 87 -7.65 11.25 -8.27
CA ALA A 87 -8.14 11.59 -9.60
C ALA A 87 -7.01 11.85 -10.61
N SER A 88 -5.75 11.82 -10.17
CA SER A 88 -4.61 12.04 -11.05
C SER A 88 -4.47 10.89 -12.06
N PRO A 89 -4.09 11.21 -13.31
CA PRO A 89 -3.87 10.16 -14.32
C PRO A 89 -2.72 9.22 -13.94
N VAL A 90 -1.63 9.75 -13.39
CA VAL A 90 -0.43 8.94 -13.10
C VAL A 90 -0.62 8.12 -11.83
N TYR A 91 -0.93 8.75 -10.69
CA TYR A 91 -1.04 8.04 -9.41
C TYR A 91 -2.39 7.34 -9.27
N GLY A 92 -3.48 8.00 -9.66
CA GLY A 92 -4.83 7.47 -9.57
C GLY A 92 -5.13 6.37 -10.59
N ASP A 93 -5.05 6.66 -11.90
CA ASP A 93 -5.34 5.64 -12.92
C ASP A 93 -4.28 4.53 -12.91
N GLY A 94 -3.01 4.88 -12.69
CA GLY A 94 -1.94 3.92 -12.48
C GLY A 94 -2.22 2.96 -11.33
N PHE A 95 -2.65 3.47 -10.17
CA PHE A 95 -3.07 2.63 -9.04
C PHE A 95 -4.24 1.72 -9.42
N ARG A 96 -5.29 2.24 -10.06
CA ARG A 96 -6.46 1.44 -10.47
C ARG A 96 -6.08 0.32 -11.43
N ALA A 97 -5.26 0.61 -12.43
CA ALA A 97 -4.76 -0.37 -13.39
C ALA A 97 -3.88 -1.43 -12.70
N GLY A 98 -2.93 -1.00 -11.87
CA GLY A 98 -2.04 -1.89 -11.13
C GLY A 98 -2.79 -2.77 -10.13
N GLN A 99 -3.72 -2.21 -9.38
CA GLN A 99 -4.54 -2.93 -8.41
C GLN A 99 -5.43 -3.96 -9.11
N HIS A 100 -6.04 -3.61 -10.25
CA HIS A 100 -6.81 -4.55 -11.06
C HIS A 100 -5.93 -5.71 -11.55
N ALA A 101 -4.74 -5.41 -12.10
CA ALA A 101 -3.79 -6.42 -12.55
C ALA A 101 -3.34 -7.34 -11.42
N VAL A 102 -2.97 -6.79 -10.27
CA VAL A 102 -2.55 -7.56 -9.09
C VAL A 102 -3.70 -8.40 -8.52
N GLN A 103 -4.94 -7.91 -8.50
CA GLN A 103 -6.09 -8.71 -8.07
C GLN A 103 -6.38 -9.88 -9.02
N LYS A 104 -6.23 -9.67 -10.33
CA LYS A 104 -6.50 -10.69 -11.35
C LYS A 104 -5.39 -11.74 -11.46
N TYR A 105 -4.13 -11.32 -11.42
CA TYR A 105 -2.97 -12.16 -11.74
C TYR A 105 -2.08 -12.48 -10.54
N GLY A 106 -2.20 -11.73 -9.44
CA GLY A 106 -1.30 -11.78 -8.29
C GLY A 106 -0.04 -10.93 -8.51
N LEU A 107 0.55 -10.45 -7.41
CA LEU A 107 1.66 -9.48 -7.45
C LEU A 107 2.87 -9.98 -8.25
N GLY A 108 3.33 -11.21 -8.01
CA GLY A 108 4.52 -11.75 -8.69
C GLY A 108 4.36 -11.78 -10.21
N ARG A 109 3.26 -12.35 -10.71
CA ARG A 109 2.97 -12.41 -12.16
C ARG A 109 2.82 -11.01 -12.78
N THR A 110 2.21 -10.07 -12.05
CA THR A 110 2.13 -8.67 -12.50
C THR A 110 3.51 -8.04 -12.63
N LEU A 111 4.38 -8.24 -11.64
CA LEU A 111 5.75 -7.71 -11.66
C LEU A 111 6.61 -8.34 -12.76
N ASP A 112 6.50 -9.65 -12.97
CA ASP A 112 7.20 -10.34 -14.06
C ASP A 112 6.74 -9.79 -15.42
N HIS A 113 5.44 -9.57 -15.59
CA HIS A 113 4.90 -8.98 -16.81
C HIS A 113 5.41 -7.54 -17.03
N ILE A 114 5.35 -6.68 -16.00
CA ILE A 114 5.89 -5.32 -16.06
C ILE A 114 7.38 -5.35 -16.41
N ARG A 115 8.15 -6.26 -15.82
CA ARG A 115 9.58 -6.39 -16.11
C ARG A 115 9.84 -6.74 -17.57
N MET A 116 9.03 -7.63 -18.16
CA MET A 116 9.16 -8.04 -19.56
C MET A 116 8.63 -7.01 -20.55
N THR A 117 7.48 -6.39 -20.27
CA THR A 117 6.70 -5.61 -21.25
C THR A 117 6.62 -4.13 -20.92
N GLY A 118 7.06 -3.71 -19.73
CA GLY A 118 6.95 -2.35 -19.20
C GLY A 118 5.52 -1.85 -19.02
N ARG A 119 4.52 -2.73 -19.01
CA ARG A 119 3.10 -2.38 -18.90
C ARG A 119 2.41 -3.27 -17.87
N PHE A 120 1.23 -2.88 -17.40
CA PHE A 120 0.38 -3.79 -16.64
C PHE A 120 -0.21 -4.88 -17.54
N PRO A 121 -0.38 -6.12 -17.03
CA PRO A 121 -1.18 -7.13 -17.72
C PRO A 121 -2.68 -6.81 -17.62
N TYR A 122 -3.41 -6.98 -18.72
CA TYR A 122 -4.86 -6.75 -18.81
C TYR A 122 -5.63 -8.08 -18.89
#